data_AF-A0A6P5PHP5-F1
#
_entry.id   AF-A0A6P5PHP5-F1
#
_cell.length_a   1.000
_cell.length_b   1.000
_cell.length_c   1.000
_cell.angle_alpha   90.00
_cell.angle_beta   90.00
_cell.angle_gamma   90.00
#
_symmetry.space_group_name_H-M   'P 1'
#
loop_
_entity.id
_entity.type
_entity.pdbx_description
1 polymer ?
#
loop_
_entity_poly.entity_id
_entity_poly.type
_entity_poly.pdbx_seq_one_letter_code
_entity_poly.pdbx_strand_id
1 'polypeptide(L)'
;MIKDCMKKVVAVHLHQTVQVDDELEIKAYYAGHVLGAAMFQIKVGSESVVYTGDYNMTPDRHLGAAWIDKCRPNLLITESTYATTIRDSKRCRERDFLKKVHETVERGGKVLIPVFALGRAQELCILLETFWERMNLKVPIYFSTGLTEKANHYYKLFITWTNQKIRKTFVQRNMFEFKHIKAFDRTFADNPGPMVVFATPGMLHAGQSLQIFRKWAGNEKNMVIMPGYCVQGTVGHKILSGQRKLEMEGRQMLEVKMQVEYMSFSAHADAKGIMQLVGQAEPESVLLVHGEAKKMEFLRQKIEQEFRVSCYMPANGETVTLPTSPSIPVGISLGLLKREMVQGLLPEAKKPRLLHGTLIMKDSNFRLVSSEQALKELGLAEHQLRFTCRVHLQDTRKEQETALRVYSHLKSTLKDHCVQHLPDGSVTVESILIQAAAHSEDPGTKVLLVSWTYQDEELGSFLTTLLKNGLPQAPS
;
A
#
# COMPACT_ATOMS: atom_id res chain seq x y z
N MET A 1 15.60 -13.64 -31.89
CA MET A 1 14.99 -13.95 -30.57
C MET A 1 15.17 -12.82 -29.56
N ILE A 2 16.34 -12.60 -28.93
CA ILE A 2 16.48 -11.57 -27.86
C ILE A 2 16.07 -10.16 -28.35
N LYS A 3 16.60 -9.71 -29.50
CA LYS A 3 16.27 -8.38 -30.06
C LYS A 3 14.78 -8.25 -30.35
N ASP A 4 14.13 -9.30 -30.83
CA ASP A 4 12.72 -9.29 -31.20
C ASP A 4 11.83 -9.23 -29.96
N CYS A 5 12.21 -9.92 -28.87
CA CYS A 5 11.53 -9.78 -27.58
C CYS A 5 11.65 -8.35 -27.05
N MET A 6 12.83 -7.74 -27.10
CA MET A 6 13.04 -6.37 -26.63
C MET A 6 12.22 -5.33 -27.42
N LYS A 7 12.01 -5.56 -28.73
CA LYS A 7 11.17 -4.69 -29.57
C LYS A 7 9.68 -4.73 -29.21
N LYS A 8 9.22 -5.77 -28.51
CA LYS A 8 7.82 -5.90 -28.06
C LYS A 8 7.54 -5.18 -26.73
N VAL A 9 8.58 -4.73 -26.03
CA VAL A 9 8.44 -4.05 -24.74
C VAL A 9 8.01 -2.60 -24.97
N VAL A 10 6.88 -2.22 -24.38
CA VAL A 10 6.39 -0.84 -24.36
C VAL A 10 6.90 -0.16 -23.08
N ALA A 11 7.52 1.01 -23.22
CA ALA A 11 8.04 1.76 -22.09
C ALA A 11 6.91 2.47 -21.32
N VAL A 12 7.05 2.54 -20.00
CA VAL A 12 6.12 3.23 -19.09
C VAL A 12 6.86 4.35 -18.37
N HIS A 13 6.27 5.55 -18.32
CA HIS A 13 6.83 6.67 -17.58
C HIS A 13 6.52 6.58 -16.09
N LEU A 14 7.35 7.22 -15.26
CA LEU A 14 7.07 7.36 -13.83
C LEU A 14 5.73 8.07 -13.62
N HIS A 15 4.93 7.52 -12.72
CA HIS A 15 3.59 7.98 -12.36
C HIS A 15 2.55 7.94 -13.49
N GLN A 16 2.90 7.37 -14.65
CA GLN A 16 1.93 7.07 -15.69
C GLN A 16 1.07 5.90 -15.24
N THR A 17 -0.25 6.09 -15.28
CA THR A 17 -1.22 5.00 -15.23
C THR A 17 -1.45 4.51 -16.66
N VAL A 18 -1.24 3.22 -16.89
CA VAL A 18 -1.52 2.54 -18.15
C VAL A 18 -2.71 1.62 -17.93
N GLN A 19 -3.78 1.86 -18.69
CA GLN A 19 -4.91 0.92 -18.79
C GLN A 19 -4.48 -0.21 -19.72
N VAL A 20 -4.46 -1.43 -19.19
CA VAL A 20 -4.06 -2.64 -19.92
C VAL A 20 -5.30 -3.26 -20.59
N ASP A 21 -6.41 -3.30 -19.89
CA ASP A 21 -7.75 -3.68 -20.38
C ASP A 21 -8.85 -2.94 -19.57
N ASP A 22 -10.09 -3.41 -19.64
CA ASP A 22 -11.25 -2.78 -18.99
C ASP A 22 -11.19 -2.81 -17.45
N GLU A 23 -10.43 -3.74 -16.85
CA GLU A 23 -10.36 -3.92 -15.39
C GLU A 23 -8.95 -3.75 -14.82
N LEU A 24 -7.90 -3.95 -15.62
CA LEU A 24 -6.50 -3.94 -15.21
C LEU A 24 -5.82 -2.60 -15.54
N GLU A 25 -5.37 -1.91 -14.49
CA GLU A 25 -4.48 -0.75 -14.60
C GLU A 25 -3.15 -0.97 -13.87
N ILE A 26 -2.08 -0.40 -14.43
CA ILE A 26 -0.76 -0.39 -13.80
C ILE A 26 -0.23 1.04 -13.67
N LYS A 27 0.39 1.35 -12.53
CA LYS A 27 1.02 2.64 -12.27
C LYS A 27 2.43 2.46 -11.71
N ALA A 28 3.40 3.11 -12.34
CA ALA A 28 4.80 3.04 -11.94
C ALA A 28 5.16 4.13 -10.91
N TYR A 29 5.94 3.77 -9.89
CA TYR A 29 6.48 4.64 -8.86
C TYR A 29 8.00 4.54 -8.81
N TYR A 30 8.68 5.59 -8.34
CA TYR A 30 10.14 5.65 -8.32
C TYR A 30 10.72 4.83 -7.15
N ALA A 31 11.70 3.95 -7.42
CA ALA A 31 12.28 3.06 -6.40
C ALA A 31 13.70 3.44 -5.91
N GLY A 32 14.40 4.36 -6.59
CA GLY A 32 15.72 4.87 -6.17
C GLY A 32 16.93 3.90 -6.22
N HIS A 33 16.70 2.58 -6.20
CA HIS A 33 17.72 1.51 -6.11
C HIS A 33 18.81 1.57 -7.20
N VAL A 34 18.40 1.50 -8.47
CA VAL A 34 19.24 1.73 -9.65
C VAL A 34 18.52 2.67 -10.62
N LEU A 35 19.24 3.18 -11.61
CA LEU A 35 18.62 4.00 -12.66
C LEU A 35 17.53 3.22 -13.37
N GLY A 36 16.30 3.75 -13.38
CA GLY A 36 15.15 3.09 -13.98
C GLY A 36 14.39 2.12 -13.06
N ALA A 37 14.86 1.88 -11.83
CA ALA A 37 14.14 1.03 -10.88
C ALA A 37 12.78 1.66 -10.51
N ALA A 38 11.72 0.85 -10.57
CA ALA A 38 10.37 1.27 -10.32
C ALA A 38 9.57 0.21 -9.53
N MET A 39 8.66 0.69 -8.70
CA MET A 39 7.62 -0.12 -8.05
C MET A 39 6.35 -0.02 -8.91
N PHE A 40 5.57 -1.10 -9.02
CA PHE A 40 4.31 -1.07 -9.75
C PHE A 40 3.15 -1.31 -8.81
N GLN A 41 2.19 -0.41 -8.83
CA GLN A 41 0.84 -0.68 -8.35
C GLN A 41 0.05 -1.26 -9.50
N ILE A 42 -0.55 -2.43 -9.26
CA ILE A 42 -1.37 -3.18 -10.17
C ILE A 42 -2.76 -3.20 -9.55
N LYS A 43 -3.77 -2.74 -10.26
CA LYS A 43 -5.15 -2.72 -9.79
C LYS A 43 -6.03 -3.46 -10.76
N VAL A 44 -6.87 -4.34 -10.23
CA VAL A 44 -7.87 -5.12 -10.97
C VAL A 44 -9.21 -4.91 -10.28
N GLY A 45 -10.14 -4.22 -10.96
CA GLY A 45 -11.41 -3.83 -10.34
C GLY A 45 -11.22 -2.92 -9.11
N SER A 46 -11.70 -3.34 -7.94
CA SER A 46 -11.52 -2.64 -6.66
C SER A 46 -10.22 -2.99 -5.94
N GLU A 47 -9.55 -4.07 -6.34
CA GLU A 47 -8.42 -4.64 -5.63
C GLU A 47 -7.10 -4.10 -6.17
N SER A 48 -6.09 -3.96 -5.31
CA SER A 48 -4.75 -3.55 -5.73
C SER A 48 -3.61 -4.23 -4.99
N VAL A 49 -2.55 -4.47 -5.74
CA VAL A 49 -1.28 -5.03 -5.27
C VAL A 49 -0.14 -4.08 -5.64
N VAL A 50 0.80 -3.87 -4.73
CA VAL A 50 2.05 -3.17 -5.04
C VAL A 50 3.20 -4.17 -5.02
N TYR A 51 3.94 -4.27 -6.12
CA TYR A 51 5.19 -5.01 -6.19
C TYR A 51 6.37 -4.03 -6.23
N THR A 52 7.25 -4.07 -5.23
CA THR A 52 8.30 -3.05 -5.11
C THR A 52 9.54 -3.35 -5.96
N GLY A 53 9.82 -4.63 -6.24
CA GLY A 53 11.19 -5.04 -6.59
C GLY A 53 12.18 -4.61 -5.51
N ASP A 54 13.42 -4.34 -5.91
CA ASP A 54 14.43 -3.73 -5.02
C ASP A 54 14.29 -2.20 -5.01
N TYR A 55 14.30 -1.60 -3.82
CA TYR A 55 14.11 -0.16 -3.64
C TYR A 55 15.06 0.39 -2.58
N ASN A 56 15.17 1.71 -2.50
CA ASN A 56 15.98 2.35 -1.47
C ASN A 56 15.29 3.61 -0.94
N MET A 57 14.94 3.63 0.34
CA MET A 57 14.37 4.82 0.99
C MET A 57 15.43 5.88 1.34
N THR A 58 16.71 5.54 1.28
CA THR A 58 17.80 6.50 1.52
C THR A 58 18.34 7.04 0.20
N PRO A 59 18.34 8.36 -0.04
CA PRO A 59 18.81 8.92 -1.29
C PRO A 59 20.32 8.74 -1.46
N ASP A 60 20.70 8.43 -2.69
CA ASP A 60 22.07 8.35 -3.14
C ASP A 60 22.60 9.70 -3.64
N ARG A 61 23.89 9.81 -3.96
CA ARG A 61 24.45 11.02 -4.60
C ARG A 61 23.86 11.19 -5.99
N HIS A 62 23.58 10.09 -6.66
CA HIS A 62 23.07 10.05 -8.03
C HIS A 62 21.54 9.82 -8.14
N LEU A 63 20.93 9.10 -7.19
CA LEU A 63 19.50 8.75 -7.23
C LEU A 63 18.73 9.33 -6.04
N GLY A 64 17.41 9.50 -6.19
CA GLY A 64 16.52 9.91 -5.12
C GLY A 64 16.15 8.76 -4.18
N ALA A 65 15.37 9.05 -3.14
CA ALA A 65 14.71 8.03 -2.35
C ALA A 65 13.50 7.46 -3.10
N ALA A 66 13.16 6.20 -2.84
CA ALA A 66 11.90 5.61 -3.26
C ALA A 66 10.72 6.42 -2.73
N TRP A 67 9.63 6.46 -3.50
CA TRP A 67 8.44 7.21 -3.15
C TRP A 67 7.19 6.56 -3.74
N ILE A 68 6.14 6.47 -2.94
CA ILE A 68 4.83 5.94 -3.32
C ILE A 68 3.70 6.80 -2.74
N ASP A 69 2.55 6.83 -3.42
CA ASP A 69 1.33 7.42 -2.87
C ASP A 69 0.83 6.62 -1.67
N LYS A 70 0.00 7.25 -0.82
CA LYS A 70 -0.81 6.55 0.19
C LYS A 70 -1.95 5.77 -0.48
N CYS A 71 -1.57 4.75 -1.23
CA CYS A 71 -2.46 4.00 -2.11
C CYS A 71 -3.27 2.89 -1.41
N ARG A 72 -2.93 2.55 -0.15
CA ARG A 72 -3.63 1.56 0.68
C ARG A 72 -3.94 0.26 -0.07
N PRO A 73 -2.91 -0.41 -0.63
CA PRO A 73 -3.14 -1.62 -1.40
C PRO A 73 -3.57 -2.77 -0.50
N ASN A 74 -4.36 -3.70 -1.04
CA ASN A 74 -4.74 -4.91 -0.32
C ASN A 74 -3.48 -5.75 -0.01
N LEU A 75 -2.52 -5.76 -0.93
CA LEU A 75 -1.24 -6.46 -0.75
C LEU A 75 -0.05 -5.59 -1.14
N LEU A 76 0.93 -5.48 -0.25
CA LEU A 76 2.26 -4.98 -0.55
C LEU A 76 3.27 -6.13 -0.59
N ILE A 77 3.82 -6.42 -1.76
CA ILE A 77 4.91 -7.38 -1.96
C ILE A 77 6.23 -6.61 -1.95
N THR A 78 7.06 -6.84 -0.92
CA THR A 78 8.26 -6.04 -0.65
C THR A 78 9.52 -6.90 -0.44
N GLU A 79 10.67 -6.41 -0.93
CA GLU A 79 11.96 -7.07 -0.69
C GLU A 79 12.35 -7.07 0.80
N SER A 80 13.20 -8.03 1.19
CA SER A 80 13.62 -8.21 2.58
C SER A 80 15.12 -8.50 2.73
N THR A 81 15.92 -8.10 1.75
CA THR A 81 17.37 -8.35 1.66
C THR A 81 18.13 -7.99 2.95
N TYR A 82 17.82 -6.85 3.56
CA TYR A 82 18.47 -6.35 4.78
C TYR A 82 17.50 -6.24 5.98
N ALA A 83 16.56 -7.19 6.09
CA ALA A 83 15.51 -7.26 7.10
C ALA A 83 15.97 -7.05 8.57
N THR A 84 17.18 -7.46 8.93
CA THR A 84 17.73 -7.32 10.30
C THR A 84 18.78 -6.22 10.43
N THR A 85 19.19 -5.60 9.32
CA THR A 85 20.30 -4.64 9.32
C THR A 85 19.76 -3.21 9.41
N ILE A 86 20.31 -2.44 10.34
CA ILE A 86 20.14 -0.99 10.40
C ILE A 86 21.47 -0.39 9.96
N ARG A 87 21.44 0.47 8.93
CA ARG A 87 22.69 1.04 8.41
C ARG A 87 23.11 2.26 9.21
N ASP A 88 24.41 2.37 9.43
CA ASP A 88 25.04 3.59 9.91
C ASP A 88 24.80 4.76 8.95
N SER A 89 24.97 5.96 9.50
CA SER A 89 24.87 7.19 8.72
C SER A 89 25.74 7.11 7.47
N LYS A 90 25.16 7.54 6.34
CA LYS A 90 25.86 7.59 5.04
C LYS A 90 27.21 8.30 5.14
N ARG A 91 27.27 9.41 5.87
CA ARG A 91 28.49 10.20 6.06
C ARG A 91 29.61 9.43 6.74
N CYS A 92 29.30 8.64 7.77
CA CYS A 92 30.31 7.81 8.45
C CYS A 92 30.86 6.73 7.51
N ARG A 93 29.99 6.05 6.77
CA ARG A 93 30.39 5.02 5.79
C ARG A 93 31.25 5.58 4.67
N GLU A 94 30.86 6.72 4.09
CA GLU A 94 31.66 7.39 3.06
C GLU A 94 33.03 7.80 3.58
N ARG A 95 33.12 8.35 4.79
CA ARG A 95 34.39 8.71 5.42
C ARG A 95 35.29 7.50 5.62
N ASP A 96 34.76 6.41 6.16
CA ASP A 96 35.52 5.19 6.40
C ASP A 96 36.03 4.57 5.09
N PHE A 97 35.18 4.52 4.06
CA PHE A 97 35.57 4.09 2.72
C PHE A 97 36.73 4.90 2.15
N LEU A 98 36.60 6.24 2.14
CA LEU A 98 37.64 7.12 1.63
C LEU A 98 38.95 6.96 2.42
N LYS A 99 38.86 6.82 3.74
CA LYS A 99 40.02 6.59 4.61
C LYS A 99 40.75 5.29 4.22
N LYS A 100 40.06 4.15 4.17
CA LYS A 100 40.70 2.86 3.85
C LYS A 100 41.28 2.83 2.44
N VAL A 101 40.57 3.42 1.46
CA VAL A 101 41.08 3.54 0.09
C VAL A 101 42.36 4.39 0.08
N HIS A 102 42.35 5.56 0.72
CA HIS A 102 43.50 6.48 0.78
C HIS A 102 44.72 5.83 1.44
N GLU A 103 44.55 5.28 2.64
CA GLU A 103 45.64 4.61 3.39
C GLU A 103 46.23 3.42 2.60
N THR A 104 45.40 2.74 1.80
CA THR A 104 45.86 1.62 0.97
C THR A 104 46.69 2.07 -0.23
N VAL A 105 46.28 3.14 -0.91
CA VAL A 105 47.06 3.65 -2.04
C VAL A 105 48.33 4.38 -1.58
N GLU A 106 48.29 5.02 -0.41
CA GLU A 106 49.44 5.72 0.20
C GLU A 106 50.58 4.76 0.55
N ARG A 107 50.26 3.55 1.05
CA ARG A 107 51.25 2.47 1.28
C ARG A 107 51.70 1.74 0.00
N GLY A 108 51.28 2.21 -1.17
CA GLY A 108 51.60 1.61 -2.47
C GLY A 108 50.80 0.34 -2.81
N GLY A 109 49.69 0.07 -2.12
CA GLY A 109 48.82 -1.07 -2.36
C GLY A 109 47.80 -0.83 -3.47
N LYS A 110 47.23 -1.91 -4.01
CA LYS A 110 46.15 -1.88 -4.99
C LYS A 110 44.79 -2.12 -4.31
N VAL A 111 43.77 -1.39 -4.73
CA VAL A 111 42.40 -1.53 -4.22
C VAL A 111 41.50 -2.11 -5.31
N LEU A 112 40.91 -3.27 -5.06
CA LEU A 112 39.88 -3.87 -5.90
C LEU A 112 38.50 -3.60 -5.30
N ILE A 113 37.57 -3.09 -6.11
CA ILE A 113 36.19 -2.84 -5.70
C ILE A 113 35.25 -3.59 -6.66
N PRO A 114 34.83 -4.82 -6.31
CA PRO A 114 33.89 -5.58 -7.12
C PRO A 114 32.50 -4.94 -7.08
N VAL A 115 31.96 -4.55 -8.23
CA VAL A 115 30.64 -3.89 -8.34
C VAL A 115 29.85 -4.43 -9.53
N PHE A 116 28.54 -4.27 -9.49
CA PHE A 116 27.70 -4.37 -10.68
C PHE A 116 27.87 -3.12 -11.54
N ALA A 117 27.71 -3.26 -12.86
CA ALA A 117 27.99 -2.19 -13.82
C ALA A 117 27.05 -0.98 -13.71
N LEU A 118 25.86 -1.17 -13.15
CA LEU A 118 24.81 -0.15 -12.99
C LEU A 118 24.46 0.03 -11.51
N GLY A 119 24.23 1.28 -11.09
CA GLY A 119 23.86 1.64 -9.73
C GLY A 119 25.09 1.93 -8.88
N ARG A 120 25.55 0.94 -8.11
CA ARG A 120 26.52 1.21 -7.04
C ARG A 120 27.91 1.60 -7.52
N ALA A 121 28.30 1.15 -8.72
CA ALA A 121 29.52 1.61 -9.37
C ALA A 121 29.53 3.14 -9.53
N GLN A 122 28.43 3.73 -10.02
CA GLN A 122 28.32 5.17 -10.26
C GLN A 122 28.37 5.97 -8.95
N GLU A 123 27.69 5.52 -7.89
CA GLU A 123 27.77 6.17 -6.57
C GLU A 123 29.21 6.26 -6.06
N LEU A 124 29.95 5.15 -6.10
CA LEU A 124 31.32 5.08 -5.59
C LEU A 124 32.30 5.83 -6.51
N CYS A 125 32.07 5.83 -7.82
CA CYS A 125 32.85 6.62 -8.77
C CYS A 125 32.70 8.12 -8.49
N ILE A 126 31.48 8.63 -8.30
CA ILE A 126 31.24 10.04 -7.96
C ILE A 126 31.92 10.40 -6.64
N LEU A 127 31.87 9.50 -5.65
CA LEU A 127 32.51 9.70 -4.35
C LEU A 127 34.04 9.80 -4.48
N LEU A 128 34.68 8.86 -5.18
CA LEU A 128 36.13 8.88 -5.38
C LEU A 128 36.59 10.04 -6.26
N GLU A 129 35.88 10.35 -7.36
CA GLU A 129 36.22 11.48 -8.23
C GLU A 129 36.26 12.80 -7.45
N THR A 130 35.26 13.04 -6.59
CA THR A 130 35.20 14.25 -5.76
C THR A 130 36.34 14.27 -4.74
N PHE A 131 36.69 13.12 -4.16
CA PHE A 131 37.79 13.02 -3.20
C PHE A 131 39.16 13.21 -3.87
N TRP A 132 39.37 12.64 -5.05
CA TRP A 132 40.60 12.78 -5.84
C TRP A 132 40.86 14.23 -6.24
N GLU A 133 39.82 14.93 -6.72
CA GLU A 133 39.92 16.34 -7.08
C GLU A 133 40.24 17.21 -5.85
N ARG A 134 39.60 16.94 -4.71
CA ARG A 134 39.83 17.70 -3.46
C ARG A 134 41.23 17.47 -2.86
N MET A 135 41.72 16.24 -2.91
CA MET A 135 43.01 15.86 -2.32
C MET A 135 44.17 15.97 -3.33
N ASN A 136 43.89 16.33 -4.59
CA ASN A 136 44.85 16.40 -5.68
C ASN A 136 45.68 15.10 -5.86
N LEU A 137 45.01 13.94 -5.77
CA LEU A 137 45.65 12.63 -5.87
C LEU A 137 45.92 12.27 -7.33
N LYS A 138 47.11 11.71 -7.59
CA LYS A 138 47.54 11.28 -8.93
C LYS A 138 47.44 9.77 -9.16
N VAL A 139 47.07 9.00 -8.13
CA VAL A 139 46.93 7.54 -8.21
C VAL A 139 45.83 7.22 -9.22
N PRO A 140 46.06 6.33 -10.20
CA PRO A 140 45.08 6.04 -11.23
C PRO A 140 43.88 5.27 -10.66
N ILE A 141 42.69 5.69 -11.06
CA ILE A 141 41.45 4.95 -10.84
C ILE A 141 40.99 4.40 -12.20
N TYR A 142 40.62 3.13 -12.22
CA TYR A 142 40.07 2.48 -13.40
C TYR A 142 38.70 1.88 -13.15
N PHE A 143 37.91 1.77 -14.21
CA PHE A 143 36.68 0.98 -14.23
C PHE A 143 36.75 -0.08 -15.33
N SER A 144 36.19 -1.25 -15.04
CA SER A 144 36.08 -2.35 -16.01
C SER A 144 35.40 -1.90 -17.30
N THR A 145 36.07 -2.07 -18.43
CA THR A 145 35.57 -1.73 -19.76
C THR A 145 34.29 -2.50 -20.13
N GLY A 146 33.49 -1.93 -21.03
CA GLY A 146 32.26 -2.54 -21.55
C GLY A 146 30.98 -2.01 -20.89
N LEU A 147 30.41 -2.77 -19.94
CA LEU A 147 29.08 -2.48 -19.40
C LEU A 147 29.00 -1.17 -18.63
N THR A 148 30.02 -0.83 -17.85
CA THR A 148 30.03 0.39 -17.03
C THR A 148 30.11 1.67 -17.88
N GLU A 149 30.84 1.63 -19.00
CA GLU A 149 30.92 2.75 -19.94
C GLU A 149 29.55 3.02 -20.59
N LYS A 150 28.90 1.95 -21.05
CA LYS A 150 27.52 2.02 -21.57
C LYS A 150 26.55 2.51 -20.50
N ALA A 151 26.68 2.03 -19.26
CA ALA A 151 25.88 2.50 -18.15
C ALA A 151 26.03 4.01 -17.95
N ASN A 152 27.26 4.54 -17.93
CA ASN A 152 27.50 5.98 -17.82
C ASN A 152 26.86 6.76 -18.97
N HIS A 153 26.91 6.25 -20.20
CA HIS A 153 26.21 6.85 -21.33
C HIS A 153 24.68 6.92 -21.09
N TYR A 154 24.06 5.83 -20.62
CA TYR A 154 22.64 5.84 -20.28
C TYR A 154 22.29 6.76 -19.12
N TYR A 155 23.15 6.90 -18.11
CA TYR A 155 22.96 7.91 -17.04
C TYR A 155 22.92 9.34 -17.59
N LYS A 156 23.71 9.63 -18.63
CA LYS A 156 23.69 10.94 -19.30
C LYS A 156 22.39 11.16 -20.07
N LEU A 157 21.90 10.13 -20.78
CA LEU A 157 20.65 10.20 -21.55
C LEU A 157 19.41 10.31 -20.65
N PHE A 158 19.36 9.52 -19.57
CA PHE A 158 18.23 9.44 -18.65
C PHE A 158 18.47 10.25 -17.38
N ILE A 159 19.12 11.41 -17.50
CA ILE A 159 19.43 12.29 -16.38
C ILE A 159 18.18 12.71 -15.59
N THR A 160 17.01 12.72 -16.23
CA THR A 160 15.71 13.04 -15.62
C THR A 160 15.33 12.07 -14.49
N TRP A 161 15.85 10.84 -14.50
CA TRP A 161 15.63 9.81 -13.47
C TRP A 161 16.57 9.94 -12.27
N THR A 162 17.53 10.86 -12.31
CA THR A 162 18.44 11.13 -11.18
C THR A 162 17.81 12.08 -10.17
N ASN A 163 18.46 12.30 -9.02
CA ASN A 163 17.97 13.27 -8.05
C ASN A 163 18.05 14.73 -8.57
N GLN A 164 17.35 15.64 -7.90
CA GLN A 164 17.29 17.05 -8.31
C GLN A 164 18.66 17.73 -8.30
N LYS A 165 19.58 17.31 -7.42
CA LYS A 165 20.94 17.87 -7.33
C LYS A 165 21.71 17.59 -8.62
N ILE A 166 21.68 16.34 -9.09
CA ILE A 166 22.37 15.92 -10.31
C ILE A 166 21.78 16.64 -11.53
N ARG A 167 20.44 16.69 -11.63
CA ARG A 167 19.76 17.42 -12.71
C ARG A 167 20.17 18.89 -12.79
N LYS A 168 20.25 19.59 -11.66
CA LYS A 168 20.63 21.01 -11.61
C LYS A 168 22.10 21.23 -11.97
N THR A 169 23.01 20.41 -11.47
CA THR A 169 24.45 20.55 -11.73
C THR A 169 24.83 20.12 -13.15
N PHE A 170 24.04 19.26 -13.80
CA PHE A 170 24.34 18.69 -15.11
C PHE A 170 24.66 19.74 -16.19
N VAL A 171 23.98 20.90 -16.17
CA VAL A 171 24.22 22.01 -17.12
C VAL A 171 25.62 22.60 -16.99
N GLN A 172 26.19 22.61 -15.78
CA GLN A 172 27.51 23.17 -15.50
C GLN A 172 28.61 22.10 -15.57
N ARG A 173 28.32 20.90 -15.04
CA ARG A 173 29.26 19.78 -14.97
C ARG A 173 28.51 18.46 -14.97
N ASN A 174 28.89 17.58 -15.89
CA ASN A 174 28.38 16.22 -15.93
C ASN A 174 29.06 15.35 -14.87
N MET A 175 28.31 14.91 -13.86
CA MET A 175 28.84 14.04 -12.78
C MET A 175 29.15 12.61 -13.22
N PHE A 176 28.74 12.21 -14.42
CA PHE A 176 29.06 10.90 -15.02
C PHE A 176 30.18 10.98 -16.06
N GLU A 177 30.86 12.13 -16.12
CA GLU A 177 32.09 12.33 -16.88
C GLU A 177 33.24 12.51 -15.91
N PHE A 178 33.97 11.42 -15.68
CA PHE A 178 35.02 11.34 -14.68
C PHE A 178 36.35 11.76 -15.30
N LYS A 179 37.06 12.71 -14.67
CA LYS A 179 38.39 13.16 -15.14
C LYS A 179 39.49 12.21 -14.70
N HIS A 180 39.36 11.63 -13.50
CA HIS A 180 40.39 10.81 -12.87
C HIS A 180 40.18 9.32 -13.07
N ILE A 181 38.98 8.91 -13.49
CA ILE A 181 38.60 7.51 -13.67
C ILE A 181 38.64 7.15 -15.15
N LYS A 182 39.52 6.20 -15.51
CA LYS A 182 39.76 5.76 -16.89
C LYS A 182 39.27 4.33 -17.15
N ALA A 183 39.14 3.97 -18.42
CA ALA A 183 38.89 2.61 -18.83
C ALA A 183 40.04 1.67 -18.40
N PHE A 184 39.70 0.52 -17.81
CA PHE A 184 40.67 -0.50 -17.44
C PHE A 184 41.05 -1.39 -18.64
N ASP A 185 42.34 -1.40 -18.98
CA ASP A 185 42.94 -2.42 -19.83
C ASP A 185 43.42 -3.60 -18.97
N ARG A 186 43.23 -4.82 -19.46
CA ARG A 186 43.64 -6.05 -18.75
C ARG A 186 45.13 -6.08 -18.43
N THR A 187 45.96 -5.46 -19.27
CA THR A 187 47.41 -5.35 -19.08
C THR A 187 47.76 -4.52 -17.83
N PHE A 188 46.90 -3.57 -17.44
CA PHE A 188 47.16 -2.71 -16.29
C PHE A 188 47.12 -3.45 -14.95
N ALA A 189 46.52 -4.65 -14.91
CA ALA A 189 46.50 -5.49 -13.71
C ALA A 189 47.92 -5.76 -13.17
N ASP A 190 48.90 -5.87 -14.08
CA ASP A 190 50.28 -6.24 -13.79
C ASP A 190 51.19 -5.01 -13.59
N ASN A 191 50.71 -3.80 -13.90
CA ASN A 191 51.49 -2.58 -13.75
C ASN A 191 51.94 -2.38 -12.29
N PRO A 192 53.19 -1.96 -12.05
CA PRO A 192 53.67 -1.66 -10.71
C PRO A 192 52.99 -0.41 -10.14
N GLY A 193 52.96 -0.31 -8.81
CA GLY A 193 52.43 0.84 -8.09
C GLY A 193 50.94 0.73 -7.68
N PRO A 194 50.45 1.73 -6.92
CA PRO A 194 49.09 1.75 -6.42
C PRO A 194 48.09 2.07 -7.54
N MET A 195 46.91 1.48 -7.44
CA MET A 195 45.77 1.77 -8.31
C MET A 195 44.47 1.37 -7.63
N VAL A 196 43.37 1.99 -8.04
CA VAL A 196 42.01 1.59 -7.64
C VAL A 196 41.28 1.07 -8.86
N VAL A 197 40.65 -0.10 -8.77
CA VAL A 197 39.92 -0.70 -9.89
C VAL A 197 38.51 -1.10 -9.45
N PHE A 198 37.50 -0.53 -10.11
CA PHE A 198 36.13 -1.02 -10.09
C PHE A 198 35.98 -2.14 -11.13
N ALA A 199 35.64 -3.35 -10.69
CA ALA A 199 35.59 -4.51 -11.56
C ALA A 199 34.25 -5.24 -11.48
N THR A 200 33.76 -5.75 -12.61
CA THR A 200 32.53 -6.53 -12.68
C THR A 200 32.83 -8.04 -12.79
N PRO A 201 31.99 -8.93 -12.25
CA PRO A 201 30.78 -8.70 -11.46
C PRO A 201 31.05 -8.48 -9.96
N GLY A 202 30.02 -8.02 -9.23
CA GLY A 202 30.14 -7.59 -7.82
C GLY A 202 30.45 -8.67 -6.78
N MET A 203 30.24 -9.95 -7.11
CA MET A 203 30.38 -11.06 -6.14
C MET A 203 31.63 -11.94 -6.35
N LEU A 204 32.56 -11.51 -7.21
CA LEU A 204 33.80 -12.26 -7.53
C LEU A 204 33.58 -13.68 -8.08
N HIS A 205 32.41 -14.00 -8.62
CA HIS A 205 32.11 -15.37 -9.08
C HIS A 205 32.70 -15.68 -10.46
N ALA A 206 32.93 -14.68 -11.30
CA ALA A 206 33.45 -14.84 -12.66
C ALA A 206 34.07 -13.52 -13.16
N GLY A 207 34.39 -13.45 -14.45
CA GLY A 207 34.70 -12.19 -15.14
C GLY A 207 35.96 -11.48 -14.66
N GLN A 208 36.02 -10.18 -14.93
CA GLN A 208 37.23 -9.38 -14.72
C GLN A 208 37.53 -9.18 -13.23
N SER A 209 36.51 -9.07 -12.37
CA SER A 209 36.73 -8.91 -10.93
C SER A 209 37.43 -10.13 -10.31
N LEU A 210 37.04 -11.35 -10.70
CA LEU A 210 37.72 -12.57 -10.26
C LEU A 210 39.14 -12.68 -10.84
N GLN A 211 39.34 -12.33 -12.11
CA GLN A 211 40.66 -12.37 -12.74
C GLN A 211 41.66 -11.44 -12.05
N ILE A 212 41.23 -10.21 -11.71
CA ILE A 212 42.07 -9.26 -10.98
C ILE A 212 42.30 -9.73 -9.54
N PHE A 213 41.25 -10.23 -8.89
CA PHE A 213 41.37 -10.78 -7.54
C PHE A 213 42.41 -11.90 -7.47
N ARG A 214 42.40 -12.85 -8.41
CA ARG A 214 43.39 -13.95 -8.47
C ARG A 214 44.84 -13.42 -8.53
N LYS A 215 45.07 -12.36 -9.29
CA LYS A 215 46.41 -11.74 -9.41
C LYS A 215 46.83 -10.98 -8.16
N TRP A 216 45.89 -10.36 -7.46
CA TRP A 216 46.19 -9.42 -6.38
C TRP A 216 46.06 -10.01 -4.97
N ALA A 217 45.38 -11.14 -4.83
CA ALA A 217 45.07 -11.77 -3.54
C ALA A 217 46.30 -12.12 -2.70
N GLY A 218 47.42 -12.48 -3.33
CA GLY A 218 48.64 -12.90 -2.64
C GLY A 218 49.47 -11.77 -2.01
N ASN A 219 49.12 -10.50 -2.20
CA ASN A 219 49.90 -9.37 -1.68
C ASN A 219 49.16 -8.66 -0.54
N GLU A 220 49.80 -8.63 0.64
CA GLU A 220 49.28 -8.06 1.89
C GLU A 220 49.05 -6.54 1.84
N LYS A 221 49.74 -5.83 0.94
CA LYS A 221 49.53 -4.39 0.76
C LYS A 221 48.18 -4.08 0.11
N ASN A 222 47.65 -5.04 -0.68
CA ASN A 222 46.42 -4.86 -1.43
C ASN A 222 45.18 -4.99 -0.54
N MET A 223 44.06 -4.48 -1.04
CA MET A 223 42.77 -4.56 -0.38
C MET A 223 41.66 -4.83 -1.39
N VAL A 224 40.70 -5.66 -0.99
CA VAL A 224 39.43 -5.82 -1.70
C VAL A 224 38.32 -5.27 -0.80
N ILE A 225 37.54 -4.32 -1.33
CA ILE A 225 36.36 -3.78 -0.66
C ILE A 225 35.13 -4.37 -1.33
N MET A 226 34.34 -5.12 -0.57
CA MET A 226 33.05 -5.66 -1.00
C MET A 226 31.94 -4.67 -0.61
N PRO A 227 31.34 -3.95 -1.58
CA PRO A 227 30.39 -2.87 -1.29
C PRO A 227 28.95 -3.34 -1.06
N GLY A 228 28.64 -4.61 -1.30
CA GLY A 228 27.27 -5.13 -1.28
C GLY A 228 27.18 -6.58 -0.84
N TYR A 229 25.95 -7.07 -0.75
CA TYR A 229 25.66 -8.44 -0.37
C TYR A 229 26.26 -9.44 -1.36
N CYS A 230 26.80 -10.54 -0.84
CA CYS A 230 27.28 -11.67 -1.63
C CYS A 230 26.45 -12.90 -1.31
N VAL A 231 25.84 -13.49 -2.33
CA VAL A 231 25.07 -14.72 -2.18
C VAL A 231 25.97 -15.86 -1.71
N GLN A 232 25.44 -16.71 -0.83
CA GLN A 232 26.13 -17.89 -0.32
C GLN A 232 26.65 -18.76 -1.48
N GLY A 233 27.88 -19.26 -1.34
CA GLY A 233 28.56 -20.07 -2.35
C GLY A 233 29.44 -19.28 -3.32
N THR A 234 29.26 -17.97 -3.43
CA THR A 234 30.16 -17.11 -4.23
C THR A 234 31.54 -16.96 -3.58
N VAL A 235 32.57 -16.66 -4.38
CA VAL A 235 33.92 -16.36 -3.88
C VAL A 235 33.90 -15.16 -2.93
N GLY A 236 33.13 -14.12 -3.26
CA GLY A 236 32.94 -12.96 -2.41
C GLY A 236 32.41 -13.32 -1.03
N HIS A 237 31.40 -14.19 -0.94
CA HIS A 237 30.89 -14.66 0.35
C HIS A 237 31.96 -15.43 1.14
N LYS A 238 32.70 -16.35 0.49
CA LYS A 238 33.74 -17.16 1.15
C LYS A 238 34.83 -16.30 1.81
N ILE A 239 35.34 -15.29 1.11
CA ILE A 239 36.41 -14.42 1.65
C ILE A 239 35.90 -13.52 2.79
N LEU A 240 34.66 -13.06 2.70
CA LEU A 240 33.99 -12.28 3.75
C LEU A 240 33.74 -13.12 5.01
N SER A 241 33.45 -14.41 4.86
CA SER A 241 33.36 -15.37 5.97
C SER A 241 34.72 -15.73 6.59
N GLY A 242 35.82 -15.14 6.13
CA GLY A 242 37.16 -15.37 6.69
C GLY A 242 37.97 -16.46 5.99
N GLN A 243 37.48 -17.07 4.91
CA GLN A 243 38.23 -18.10 4.20
C GLN A 243 39.47 -17.49 3.50
N ARG A 244 40.67 -17.87 3.95
CA ARG A 244 41.95 -17.38 3.41
C ARG A 244 42.57 -18.29 2.35
N LYS A 245 42.14 -19.55 2.26
CA LYS A 245 42.58 -20.50 1.23
C LYS A 245 41.38 -20.90 0.38
N LEU A 246 41.43 -20.55 -0.89
CA LEU A 246 40.34 -20.80 -1.83
C LEU A 246 40.78 -21.80 -2.89
N GLU A 247 40.01 -22.86 -3.05
CA GLU A 247 40.16 -23.76 -4.19
C GLU A 247 39.50 -23.12 -5.42
N MET A 248 40.31 -22.90 -6.46
CA MET A 248 39.88 -22.38 -7.75
C MET A 248 39.71 -23.52 -8.76
N GLU A 249 39.05 -23.23 -9.89
CA GLU A 249 38.95 -24.16 -11.01
C GLU A 249 40.33 -24.71 -11.40
N GLY A 250 40.43 -26.03 -11.58
CA GLY A 250 41.69 -26.72 -11.85
C GLY A 250 42.49 -27.13 -10.62
N ARG A 251 41.87 -27.19 -9.42
CA ARG A 251 42.52 -27.56 -8.13
C ARG A 251 43.66 -26.63 -7.72
N GLN A 252 43.71 -25.42 -8.27
CA GLN A 252 44.70 -24.43 -7.86
C GLN A 252 44.27 -23.80 -6.53
N MET A 253 45.14 -23.84 -5.54
CA MET A 253 44.92 -23.19 -4.25
C MET A 253 45.39 -21.74 -4.31
N LEU A 254 44.47 -20.79 -4.12
CA LEU A 254 44.76 -19.37 -3.99
C LEU A 254 44.81 -18.98 -2.51
N GLU A 255 45.94 -18.44 -2.09
CA GLU A 255 46.10 -17.86 -0.75
C GLU A 255 45.75 -16.36 -0.78
N VAL A 256 44.78 -15.97 0.05
CA VAL A 256 44.28 -14.61 0.20
C VAL A 256 45.02 -13.96 1.37
N LYS A 257 46.06 -13.18 1.05
CA LYS A 257 46.84 -12.38 2.01
C LYS A 257 46.42 -10.92 2.04
N MET A 258 45.79 -10.44 0.97
CA MET A 258 45.25 -9.08 0.89
C MET A 258 44.18 -8.81 1.96
N GLN A 259 44.01 -7.54 2.34
CA GLN A 259 42.95 -7.13 3.25
C GLN A 259 41.57 -7.31 2.59
N VAL A 260 40.61 -7.87 3.32
CA VAL A 260 39.25 -8.10 2.84
C VAL A 260 38.30 -7.31 3.72
N GLU A 261 37.66 -6.30 3.15
CA GLU A 261 36.79 -5.37 3.87
C GLU A 261 35.37 -5.43 3.33
N TYR A 262 34.40 -5.61 4.22
CA TYR A 262 32.98 -5.41 3.88
C TYR A 262 32.57 -4.00 4.23
N MET A 263 31.98 -3.29 3.27
CA MET A 263 31.39 -1.99 3.51
C MET A 263 29.98 -1.97 2.94
N SER A 264 28.99 -1.75 3.79
CA SER A 264 27.59 -1.75 3.39
C SER A 264 27.25 -0.49 2.57
N PHE A 265 27.56 -0.53 1.27
CA PHE A 265 27.13 0.43 0.25
C PHE A 265 25.99 -0.16 -0.58
N SER A 266 25.28 -1.15 -0.07
CA SER A 266 24.16 -1.75 -0.77
C SER A 266 23.07 -0.73 -1.11
N ALA A 267 22.46 -0.93 -2.28
CA ALA A 267 21.35 -0.14 -2.81
C ALA A 267 19.98 -0.63 -2.37
N HIS A 268 19.89 -1.70 -1.59
CA HIS A 268 18.63 -2.28 -1.14
C HIS A 268 18.09 -1.54 0.08
N ALA A 269 16.81 -1.67 0.37
CA ALA A 269 16.20 -1.10 1.57
C ALA A 269 16.77 -1.81 2.82
N ASP A 270 17.12 -1.03 3.84
CA ASP A 270 17.44 -1.58 5.16
C ASP A 270 16.16 -1.75 5.99
N ALA A 271 16.26 -2.35 7.18
CA ALA A 271 15.08 -2.62 8.01
C ALA A 271 14.24 -1.35 8.26
N LYS A 272 14.90 -0.20 8.45
CA LYS A 272 14.23 1.09 8.63
C LYS A 272 13.51 1.54 7.36
N GLY A 273 14.17 1.45 6.20
CA GLY A 273 13.56 1.76 4.91
C GLY A 273 12.35 0.89 4.60
N ILE A 274 12.42 -0.40 4.92
CA ILE A 274 11.28 -1.31 4.69
C ILE A 274 10.07 -0.90 5.54
N MET A 275 10.27 -0.68 6.84
CA MET A 275 9.19 -0.22 7.73
C MET A 275 8.63 1.13 7.27
N GLN A 276 9.49 2.06 6.81
CA GLN A 276 9.06 3.37 6.31
C GLN A 276 8.16 3.24 5.06
N LEU A 277 8.50 2.36 4.11
CA LEU A 277 7.67 2.16 2.92
C LEU A 277 6.33 1.51 3.27
N VAL A 278 6.32 0.53 4.17
CA VAL A 278 5.07 -0.11 4.66
C VAL A 278 4.16 0.95 5.30
N GLY A 279 4.71 1.79 6.20
CA GLY A 279 3.96 2.87 6.82
C GLY A 279 3.50 3.98 5.85
N GLN A 280 4.24 4.20 4.75
CA GLN A 280 3.85 5.17 3.71
C GLN A 280 2.73 4.63 2.81
N ALA A 281 2.77 3.35 2.45
CA ALA A 281 1.78 2.73 1.58
C ALA A 281 0.46 2.39 2.31
N GLU A 282 0.51 2.16 3.62
CA GLU A 282 -0.63 1.75 4.46
C GLU A 282 -1.38 0.50 3.92
N PRO A 283 -0.69 -0.63 3.65
CA PRO A 283 -1.32 -1.81 3.05
C PRO A 283 -2.20 -2.57 4.04
N GLU A 284 -3.16 -3.35 3.55
CA GLU A 284 -3.96 -4.27 4.39
C GLU A 284 -3.17 -5.53 4.78
N SER A 285 -2.28 -6.00 3.89
CA SER A 285 -1.40 -7.14 4.09
C SER A 285 -0.03 -6.94 3.44
N VAL A 286 1.00 -7.56 4.00
CA VAL A 286 2.38 -7.50 3.51
C VAL A 286 2.89 -8.89 3.16
N LEU A 287 3.63 -9.04 2.06
CA LEU A 287 4.28 -10.28 1.68
C LEU A 287 5.78 -10.02 1.45
N LEU A 288 6.60 -10.69 2.26
CA LEU A 288 8.06 -10.59 2.20
C LEU A 288 8.61 -11.55 1.15
N VAL A 289 9.40 -11.02 0.22
CA VAL A 289 10.15 -11.78 -0.78
C VAL A 289 11.63 -11.42 -0.75
N HIS A 290 12.44 -12.16 -1.49
CA HIS A 290 13.85 -11.84 -1.73
C HIS A 290 14.68 -11.67 -0.43
N GLY A 291 14.54 -12.60 0.53
CA GLY A 291 15.29 -12.55 1.79
C GLY A 291 15.61 -13.93 2.37
N GLU A 292 16.42 -13.94 3.42
CA GLU A 292 16.74 -15.16 4.16
C GLU A 292 15.64 -15.46 5.20
N ALA A 293 15.15 -16.70 5.25
CA ALA A 293 14.00 -17.09 6.09
C ALA A 293 14.08 -16.60 7.55
N LYS A 294 15.22 -16.81 8.22
CA LYS A 294 15.41 -16.38 9.61
C LYS A 294 15.34 -14.85 9.79
N LYS A 295 15.83 -14.09 8.80
CA LYS A 295 15.81 -12.62 8.82
C LYS A 295 14.43 -12.08 8.47
N MET A 296 13.74 -12.74 7.54
CA MET A 296 12.34 -12.44 7.19
C MET A 296 11.41 -12.63 8.38
N GLU A 297 11.56 -13.71 9.14
CA GLU A 297 10.77 -13.98 10.35
C GLU A 297 10.88 -12.82 11.36
N PHE A 298 12.08 -12.29 11.59
CA PHE A 298 12.29 -11.13 12.46
C PHE A 298 11.58 -9.86 11.95
N LEU A 299 11.62 -9.60 10.64
CA LEU A 299 10.96 -8.45 10.05
C LEU A 299 9.44 -8.60 10.05
N ARG A 300 8.93 -9.82 9.80
CA ARG A 300 7.50 -10.16 9.89
C ARG A 300 6.94 -9.77 11.26
N GLN A 301 7.59 -10.23 12.33
CA GLN A 301 7.17 -9.93 13.70
C GLN A 301 7.13 -8.41 13.96
N LYS A 302 8.11 -7.65 13.44
CA LYS A 302 8.12 -6.18 13.57
C LYS A 302 6.98 -5.50 12.84
N ILE A 303 6.69 -5.93 11.61
CA ILE A 303 5.59 -5.38 10.79
C ILE A 303 4.25 -5.64 11.49
N GLU A 304 4.03 -6.86 11.96
CA GLU A 304 2.80 -7.24 12.67
C GLU A 304 2.63 -6.46 13.98
N GLN A 305 3.71 -6.25 14.74
CA GLN A 305 3.68 -5.49 15.99
C GLN A 305 3.41 -3.99 15.78
N GLU A 306 4.04 -3.37 14.79
CA GLU A 306 3.98 -1.91 14.58
C GLU A 306 2.74 -1.48 13.81
N PHE A 307 2.39 -2.20 12.73
CA PHE A 307 1.31 -1.81 11.83
C PHE A 307 0.01 -2.59 12.05
N ARG A 308 0.03 -3.69 12.81
CA ARG A 308 -1.13 -4.57 13.05
C ARG A 308 -1.74 -5.11 11.75
N VAL A 309 -0.90 -5.38 10.76
CA VAL A 309 -1.29 -5.96 9.46
C VAL A 309 -0.75 -7.39 9.34
N SER A 310 -1.44 -8.25 8.60
CA SER A 310 -0.98 -9.62 8.35
C SER A 310 0.27 -9.62 7.46
N CYS A 311 1.30 -10.36 7.86
CA CYS A 311 2.56 -10.44 7.14
C CYS A 311 2.92 -11.88 6.75
N TYR A 312 3.10 -12.12 5.46
CA TYR A 312 3.36 -13.44 4.87
C TYR A 312 4.82 -13.57 4.41
N MET A 313 5.37 -14.79 4.46
CA MET A 313 6.72 -15.11 3.99
C MET A 313 6.75 -16.47 3.28
N PRO A 314 6.06 -16.60 2.13
CA PRO A 314 5.92 -17.89 1.45
C PRO A 314 7.26 -18.47 1.02
N ALA A 315 7.38 -19.80 1.10
CA ALA A 315 8.51 -20.51 0.50
C ALA A 315 8.43 -20.50 -1.03
N ASN A 316 9.54 -20.79 -1.70
CA ASN A 316 9.55 -20.91 -3.15
C ASN A 316 8.58 -22.00 -3.62
N GLY A 317 7.65 -21.64 -4.51
CA GLY A 317 6.61 -22.54 -5.03
C GLY A 317 5.33 -22.60 -4.19
N GLU A 318 5.29 -21.93 -3.04
CA GLU A 318 4.10 -21.81 -2.21
C GLU A 318 3.13 -20.76 -2.79
N THR A 319 1.83 -21.03 -2.70
CA THR A 319 0.77 -20.10 -3.12
C THR A 319 0.12 -19.48 -1.90
N VAL A 320 0.02 -18.15 -1.87
CA VAL A 320 -0.66 -17.41 -0.80
C VAL A 320 -2.02 -16.95 -1.31
N THR A 321 -3.08 -17.26 -0.56
CA THR A 321 -4.44 -16.81 -0.85
C THR A 321 -4.85 -15.75 0.17
N LEU A 322 -5.26 -14.58 -0.33
CA LEU A 322 -5.72 -13.46 0.49
C LEU A 322 -7.22 -13.25 0.26
N PRO A 323 -8.07 -13.37 1.29
CA PRO A 323 -9.46 -12.99 1.17
C PRO A 323 -9.55 -11.46 1.15
N THR A 324 -10.12 -10.91 0.09
CA THR A 324 -10.42 -9.48 0.01
C THR A 324 -11.92 -9.24 0.18
N SER A 325 -12.28 -8.06 0.66
CA SER A 325 -13.68 -7.63 0.78
C SER A 325 -13.99 -6.66 -0.36
N PRO A 326 -14.52 -7.15 -1.49
CA PRO A 326 -14.72 -6.31 -2.67
C PRO A 326 -15.64 -5.14 -2.33
N SER A 327 -15.18 -3.93 -2.64
CA SER A 327 -16.00 -2.74 -2.50
C SER A 327 -16.92 -2.66 -3.71
N ILE A 328 -18.23 -2.81 -3.48
CA ILE A 328 -19.22 -2.62 -4.53
C ILE A 328 -19.57 -1.13 -4.57
N PRO A 329 -19.23 -0.40 -5.65
CA PRO A 329 -19.60 0.99 -5.77
C PRO A 329 -21.13 1.10 -5.91
N VAL A 330 -21.78 1.76 -4.95
CA VAL A 330 -23.20 2.07 -5.00
C VAL A 330 -23.39 3.54 -5.34
N GLY A 331 -23.91 3.83 -6.53
CA GLY A 331 -24.23 5.19 -6.93
C GLY A 331 -25.43 5.72 -6.14
N ILE A 332 -25.31 6.89 -5.51
CA ILE A 332 -26.42 7.50 -4.77
C ILE A 332 -27.10 8.54 -5.65
N SER A 333 -28.43 8.51 -5.73
CA SER A 333 -29.18 9.52 -6.46
C SER A 333 -29.07 10.91 -5.82
N LEU A 334 -28.91 11.94 -6.67
CA LEU A 334 -28.88 13.34 -6.24
C LEU A 334 -30.16 13.75 -5.52
N GLY A 335 -31.31 13.18 -5.90
CA GLY A 335 -32.60 13.45 -5.24
C GLY A 335 -32.62 12.99 -3.79
N LEU A 336 -32.10 11.79 -3.51
CA LEU A 336 -32.01 11.25 -2.15
C LEU A 336 -31.07 12.10 -1.28
N LEU A 337 -29.89 12.44 -1.80
CA LEU A 337 -28.93 13.30 -1.09
C LEU A 337 -29.52 14.66 -0.73
N LYS A 338 -30.21 15.32 -1.67
CA LYS A 338 -30.81 16.63 -1.43
C LYS A 338 -31.91 16.59 -0.37
N ARG A 339 -32.77 15.57 -0.37
CA ARG A 339 -33.84 15.40 0.62
C ARG A 339 -33.28 15.35 2.05
N GLU A 340 -32.21 14.58 2.23
CA GLU A 340 -31.56 14.36 3.53
C GLU A 340 -30.78 15.58 4.03
N MET A 341 -30.19 16.35 3.11
CA MET A 341 -29.54 17.61 3.45
C MET A 341 -30.54 18.68 3.92
N VAL A 342 -31.78 18.64 3.41
CA VAL A 342 -32.84 19.60 3.77
C VAL A 342 -33.50 19.23 5.11
N GLN A 343 -33.53 17.95 5.48
CA GLN A 343 -34.22 17.45 6.68
C GLN A 343 -33.43 17.60 8.01
N GLY A 344 -32.23 18.20 8.04
CA GLY A 344 -31.66 18.61 9.32
C GLY A 344 -30.31 19.32 9.34
N LEU A 345 -30.03 19.98 10.48
CA LEU A 345 -28.75 20.62 10.87
C LEU A 345 -27.52 19.71 10.69
N LEU A 346 -26.34 20.28 10.50
CA LEU A 346 -25.08 19.56 10.24
C LEU A 346 -24.88 18.32 11.14
N PRO A 347 -24.34 17.20 10.62
CA PRO A 347 -24.16 15.97 11.40
C PRO A 347 -23.21 16.19 12.60
N GLU A 348 -23.69 15.93 13.81
CA GLU A 348 -22.85 15.85 15.01
C GLU A 348 -22.12 14.51 15.04
N ALA A 349 -20.80 14.54 15.31
CA ALA A 349 -19.91 13.37 15.29
C ALA A 349 -20.31 12.21 16.22
N LYS A 350 -21.28 12.40 17.14
CA LYS A 350 -21.70 11.40 18.13
C LYS A 350 -22.93 10.59 17.74
N LYS A 351 -23.68 10.97 16.69
CA LYS A 351 -24.84 10.21 16.20
C LYS A 351 -24.78 10.09 14.67
N PRO A 352 -24.34 8.93 14.12
CA PRO A 352 -24.38 8.74 12.68
C PRO A 352 -25.81 8.89 12.18
N ARG A 353 -26.01 9.63 11.08
CA ARG A 353 -27.31 9.74 10.43
C ARG A 353 -27.61 8.45 9.68
N LEU A 354 -28.79 7.88 9.94
CA LEU A 354 -29.34 6.78 9.16
C LEU A 354 -29.88 7.35 7.84
N LEU A 355 -29.34 6.85 6.73
CA LEU A 355 -29.85 7.15 5.39
C LEU A 355 -30.79 6.02 4.97
N HIS A 356 -32.07 6.34 4.76
CA HIS A 356 -33.03 5.37 4.24
C HIS A 356 -33.18 5.53 2.73
N GLY A 357 -33.01 4.44 1.99
CA GLY A 357 -33.17 4.42 0.54
C GLY A 357 -33.44 3.02 0.01
N THR A 358 -33.92 2.92 -1.21
CA THR A 358 -34.15 1.67 -1.92
C THR A 358 -32.95 1.39 -2.82
N LEU A 359 -32.35 0.20 -2.67
CA LEU A 359 -31.26 -0.26 -3.52
C LEU A 359 -31.83 -0.92 -4.78
N ILE A 360 -31.62 -0.31 -5.94
CA ILE A 360 -31.89 -0.91 -7.25
C ILE A 360 -30.62 -1.61 -7.72
N MET A 361 -30.74 -2.90 -8.01
CA MET A 361 -29.68 -3.74 -8.56
C MET A 361 -30.06 -4.15 -9.98
N LYS A 362 -29.32 -3.66 -10.99
CA LYS A 362 -29.58 -3.97 -12.40
C LYS A 362 -28.26 -4.13 -13.15
N ASP A 363 -28.04 -5.28 -13.79
CA ASP A 363 -26.89 -5.55 -14.67
C ASP A 363 -25.54 -5.11 -14.06
N SER A 364 -25.29 -5.53 -12.81
CA SER A 364 -24.09 -5.19 -12.02
C SER A 364 -23.92 -3.71 -11.64
N ASN A 365 -24.89 -2.85 -11.96
CA ASN A 365 -24.97 -1.48 -11.45
C ASN A 365 -25.87 -1.40 -10.23
N PHE A 366 -25.33 -0.80 -9.17
CA PHE A 366 -26.01 -0.62 -7.89
C PHE A 366 -26.33 0.86 -7.70
N ARG A 367 -27.62 1.18 -7.52
CA ARG A 367 -28.07 2.55 -7.29
C ARG A 367 -28.95 2.66 -6.05
N LEU A 368 -28.59 3.56 -5.15
CA LEU A 368 -29.41 3.92 -3.99
C LEU A 368 -30.29 5.12 -4.34
N VAL A 369 -31.60 4.92 -4.37
CA VAL A 369 -32.61 5.92 -4.74
C VAL A 369 -33.63 6.10 -3.61
N SER A 370 -34.48 7.14 -3.68
CA SER A 370 -35.65 7.22 -2.80
C SER A 370 -36.69 6.17 -3.18
N SER A 371 -37.53 5.75 -2.24
CA SER A 371 -38.61 4.78 -2.49
C SER A 371 -39.56 5.25 -3.59
N GLU A 372 -39.91 6.54 -3.61
CA GLU A 372 -40.73 7.14 -4.67
C GLU A 372 -40.07 7.05 -6.05
N GLN A 373 -38.76 7.28 -6.11
CA GLN A 373 -38.01 7.19 -7.36
C GLN A 373 -37.88 5.72 -7.80
N ALA A 374 -37.70 4.79 -6.87
CA ALA A 374 -37.65 3.37 -7.18
C ALA A 374 -38.97 2.88 -7.80
N LEU A 375 -40.10 3.25 -7.21
CA LEU A 375 -41.42 2.90 -7.74
C LEU A 375 -41.61 3.45 -9.17
N LYS A 376 -41.23 4.71 -9.42
CA LYS A 376 -41.28 5.31 -10.77
C LYS A 376 -40.36 4.60 -11.77
N GLU A 377 -39.11 4.31 -11.39
CA GLU A 377 -38.14 3.64 -12.27
C GLU A 377 -38.53 2.20 -12.58
N LEU A 378 -39.17 1.50 -11.63
CA LEU A 378 -39.67 0.14 -11.81
C LEU A 378 -41.06 0.08 -12.46
N GLY A 379 -41.71 1.22 -12.70
CA GLY A 379 -43.07 1.27 -13.25
C GLY A 379 -44.12 0.68 -12.30
N LEU A 380 -43.85 0.69 -10.99
CA LEU A 380 -44.73 0.15 -9.96
C LEU A 380 -45.54 1.28 -9.31
N ALA A 381 -46.80 0.99 -9.01
CA ALA A 381 -47.60 1.83 -8.14
C ALA A 381 -47.33 1.45 -6.68
N GLU A 382 -47.35 2.43 -5.78
CA GLU A 382 -47.30 2.16 -4.34
C GLU A 382 -48.54 1.35 -3.93
N HIS A 383 -48.32 0.19 -3.32
CA HIS A 383 -49.41 -0.61 -2.79
C HIS A 383 -49.76 -0.11 -1.38
N GLN A 384 -50.87 0.63 -1.26
CA GLN A 384 -51.35 1.10 0.04
C GLN A 384 -52.06 -0.03 0.78
N LEU A 385 -51.32 -0.75 1.63
CA LEU A 385 -51.93 -1.66 2.59
C LEU A 385 -52.50 -0.89 3.77
N ARG A 386 -53.81 -1.04 3.97
CA ARG A 386 -54.49 -0.59 5.18
C ARG A 386 -54.97 -1.82 5.95
N PHE A 387 -54.49 -1.96 7.17
CA PHE A 387 -54.97 -2.98 8.09
C PHE A 387 -56.15 -2.39 8.87
N THR A 388 -57.22 -3.18 9.02
CA THR A 388 -58.38 -2.80 9.84
C THR A 388 -58.69 -3.96 10.77
N CYS A 389 -58.58 -3.71 12.08
CA CYS A 389 -58.94 -4.66 13.12
C CYS A 389 -60.28 -4.27 13.77
N ARG A 390 -61.11 -5.27 14.08
CA ARG A 390 -62.33 -5.12 14.87
C ARG A 390 -62.02 -5.46 16.33
N VAL A 391 -62.02 -4.47 17.20
CA VAL A 391 -61.84 -4.65 18.65
C VAL A 391 -63.20 -4.59 19.32
N HIS A 392 -63.52 -5.59 20.14
CA HIS A 392 -64.77 -5.66 20.87
C HIS A 392 -64.54 -5.13 22.29
N LEU A 393 -65.30 -4.13 22.68
CA LEU A 393 -65.28 -3.53 24.02
C LEU A 393 -66.62 -3.77 24.70
N GLN A 394 -66.59 -4.24 25.94
CA GLN A 394 -67.80 -4.29 26.77
C GLN A 394 -68.07 -2.89 27.32
N ASP A 395 -69.02 -2.18 26.73
CA ASP A 395 -69.48 -0.86 27.17
C ASP A 395 -70.95 -0.68 26.79
N THR A 396 -71.80 -0.43 27.78
CA THR A 396 -73.25 -0.25 27.59
C THR A 396 -73.64 1.20 27.28
N ARG A 397 -72.66 2.10 27.19
CA ARG A 397 -72.86 3.54 26.98
C ARG A 397 -73.09 3.88 25.50
N LYS A 398 -73.50 5.12 25.25
CA LYS A 398 -73.68 5.65 23.88
C LYS A 398 -72.32 5.76 23.16
N GLU A 399 -72.31 5.62 21.83
CA GLU A 399 -71.05 5.64 21.04
C GLU A 399 -70.19 6.88 21.34
N GLN A 400 -70.82 8.05 21.48
CA GLN A 400 -70.13 9.31 21.74
C GLN A 400 -69.39 9.31 23.09
N GLU A 401 -69.94 8.65 24.11
CA GLU A 401 -69.31 8.55 25.43
C GLU A 401 -68.16 7.55 25.41
N THR A 402 -68.33 6.42 24.70
CA THR A 402 -67.26 5.43 24.51
C THR A 402 -66.09 6.04 23.73
N ALA A 403 -66.35 6.84 22.69
CA ALA A 403 -65.31 7.55 21.92
C ALA A 403 -64.51 8.53 22.80
N LEU A 404 -65.17 9.31 23.66
CA LEU A 404 -64.51 10.23 24.60
C LEU A 404 -63.66 9.49 25.66
N ARG A 405 -64.09 8.30 26.10
CA ARG A 405 -63.31 7.46 27.02
C ARG A 405 -62.07 6.88 26.34
N VAL A 406 -62.21 6.40 25.10
CA VAL A 406 -61.09 5.92 24.30
C VAL A 406 -60.07 7.05 24.09
N TYR A 407 -60.53 8.24 23.69
CA TYR A 407 -59.67 9.42 23.57
C TYR A 407 -58.92 9.74 24.87
N SER A 408 -59.63 9.80 25.99
CA SER A 408 -59.03 10.12 27.30
C SER A 408 -58.00 9.06 27.74
N HIS A 409 -58.27 7.79 27.47
CA HIS A 409 -57.36 6.68 27.79
C HIS A 409 -56.11 6.67 26.91
N LEU A 410 -56.26 6.90 25.61
CA LEU A 410 -55.13 6.97 24.68
C LEU A 410 -54.25 8.19 24.97
N LYS A 411 -54.86 9.35 25.26
CA LYS A 411 -54.12 10.57 25.61
C LYS A 411 -53.35 10.46 26.92
N SER A 412 -53.84 9.68 27.90
CA SER A 412 -53.11 9.46 29.16
C SER A 412 -51.96 8.46 29.02
N THR A 413 -52.13 7.46 28.14
CA THR A 413 -51.17 6.37 27.94
C THR A 413 -50.06 6.75 26.95
N LEU A 414 -50.39 7.49 25.90
CA LEU A 414 -49.49 7.84 24.80
C LEU A 414 -49.11 9.33 24.86
N LYS A 415 -48.22 9.69 25.80
CA LYS A 415 -47.80 11.08 26.00
C LYS A 415 -46.92 11.63 24.87
N ASP A 416 -46.21 10.74 24.18
CA ASP A 416 -45.27 11.11 23.11
C ASP A 416 -45.91 11.11 21.71
N HIS A 417 -47.20 10.81 21.60
CA HIS A 417 -47.92 10.72 20.31
C HIS A 417 -49.08 11.73 20.26
N CYS A 418 -49.34 12.27 19.07
CA CYS A 418 -50.44 13.20 18.83
C CYS A 418 -51.78 12.45 18.76
N VAL A 419 -52.62 12.61 19.79
CA VAL A 419 -53.98 12.05 19.83
C VAL A 419 -55.01 13.17 19.63
N GLN A 420 -55.88 13.02 18.64
CA GLN A 420 -56.92 14.00 18.29
C GLN A 420 -58.31 13.36 18.30
N HIS A 421 -59.33 14.15 18.66
CA HIS A 421 -60.73 13.76 18.59
C HIS A 421 -61.41 14.55 17.48
N LEU A 422 -61.97 13.85 16.49
CA LEU A 422 -62.56 14.46 15.31
C LEU A 422 -64.04 14.82 15.52
N PRO A 423 -64.60 15.79 14.75
CA PRO A 423 -66.00 16.22 14.91
C PRO A 423 -67.04 15.12 14.66
N ASP A 424 -66.68 14.08 13.91
CA ASP A 424 -67.52 12.93 13.60
C ASP A 424 -67.53 11.85 14.71
N GLY A 425 -66.85 12.10 15.83
CA GLY A 425 -66.77 11.17 16.97
C GLY A 425 -65.68 10.10 16.84
N SER A 426 -64.82 10.17 15.81
CA SER A 426 -63.66 9.30 15.68
C SER A 426 -62.42 9.84 16.40
N VAL A 427 -61.47 8.96 16.71
CA VAL A 427 -60.20 9.30 17.39
C VAL A 427 -59.05 8.94 16.47
N THR A 428 -58.10 9.85 16.29
CA THR A 428 -56.86 9.60 15.54
C THR A 428 -55.65 9.63 16.45
N VAL A 429 -54.74 8.68 16.26
CA VAL A 429 -53.42 8.64 16.91
C VAL A 429 -52.39 8.69 15.78
N GLU A 430 -51.69 9.81 15.62
CA GLU A 430 -50.87 10.08 14.44
C GLU A 430 -51.67 9.86 13.13
N SER A 431 -51.32 8.84 12.35
CA SER A 431 -51.96 8.39 11.10
C SER A 431 -53.04 7.30 11.30
N ILE A 432 -53.21 6.79 12.53
CA ILE A 432 -54.08 5.65 12.84
C ILE A 432 -55.48 6.14 13.21
N LEU A 433 -56.49 5.59 12.54
CA LEU A 433 -57.90 5.96 12.74
C LEU A 433 -58.63 4.94 13.60
N ILE A 434 -59.33 5.40 14.63
CA ILE A 434 -60.17 4.59 15.51
C ILE A 434 -61.60 5.11 15.43
N GLN A 435 -62.53 4.26 14.99
CA GLN A 435 -63.93 4.63 14.79
C GLN A 435 -64.86 3.57 15.41
N ALA A 436 -65.91 4.01 16.11
CA ALA A 436 -66.96 3.10 16.57
C ALA A 436 -67.84 2.67 15.38
N ALA A 437 -68.06 1.36 15.21
CA ALA A 437 -68.96 0.84 14.18
C ALA A 437 -70.43 1.07 14.59
N ALA A 438 -71.28 1.39 13.61
CA ALA A 438 -72.66 1.83 13.85
C ALA A 438 -73.62 0.74 14.38
N HIS A 439 -73.28 -0.54 14.28
CA HIS A 439 -74.15 -1.66 14.70
C HIS A 439 -73.37 -2.79 15.36
N SER A 440 -73.77 -3.15 16.59
CA SER A 440 -73.46 -4.43 17.23
C SER A 440 -74.77 -5.22 17.43
N GLU A 441 -74.73 -6.54 17.23
CA GLU A 441 -75.89 -7.43 17.47
C GLU A 441 -76.23 -7.54 18.97
N ASP A 442 -75.28 -7.20 19.84
CA ASP A 442 -75.41 -7.15 21.30
C ASP A 442 -75.26 -5.70 21.82
N PRO A 443 -76.29 -5.11 22.49
CA PRO A 443 -76.22 -3.77 23.07
C PRO A 443 -75.11 -3.58 24.12
N GLY A 444 -74.61 -4.68 24.72
CA GLY A 444 -73.55 -4.65 25.74
C GLY A 444 -72.13 -4.59 25.18
N THR A 445 -71.96 -4.79 23.88
CA THR A 445 -70.63 -4.89 23.23
C THR A 445 -70.52 -3.86 22.11
N LYS A 446 -69.57 -2.92 22.21
CA LYS A 446 -69.24 -1.96 21.14
C LYS A 446 -68.07 -2.47 20.30
N VAL A 447 -68.15 -2.29 18.99
CA VAL A 447 -67.09 -2.66 18.06
C VAL A 447 -66.33 -1.41 17.63
N LEU A 448 -65.03 -1.36 17.91
CA LEU A 448 -64.13 -0.34 17.38
C LEU A 448 -63.40 -0.87 16.15
N LEU A 449 -63.38 -0.06 15.09
CA LEU A 449 -62.56 -0.24 13.91
C LEU A 449 -61.26 0.54 14.11
N VAL A 450 -60.16 -0.18 14.32
CA VAL A 450 -58.81 0.39 14.39
C VAL A 450 -58.17 0.17 13.03
N SER A 451 -57.83 1.24 12.32
CA SER A 451 -57.28 1.18 10.97
C SER A 451 -55.98 1.95 10.83
N TRP A 452 -54.92 1.29 10.34
CA TRP A 452 -53.59 1.86 10.17
C TRP A 452 -52.97 1.47 8.83
N THR A 453 -51.96 2.23 8.40
CA THR A 453 -51.16 1.88 7.22
C THR A 453 -50.02 0.93 7.60
N TYR A 454 -49.43 0.22 6.64
CA TYR A 454 -48.28 -0.65 6.92
C TYR A 454 -47.08 0.09 7.56
N GLN A 455 -46.90 1.39 7.28
CA GLN A 455 -45.81 2.18 7.88
C GLN A 455 -45.94 2.29 9.41
N ASP A 456 -47.16 2.14 9.93
CA ASP A 456 -47.49 2.26 11.35
C ASP A 456 -47.89 0.90 11.96
N GLU A 457 -47.43 -0.22 11.38
CA GLU A 457 -47.85 -1.56 11.80
C GLU A 457 -47.54 -1.84 13.27
N GLU A 458 -46.34 -1.51 13.74
CA GLU A 458 -45.95 -1.70 15.14
C GLU A 458 -46.87 -0.91 16.10
N LEU A 459 -47.14 0.35 15.77
CA LEU A 459 -48.01 1.22 16.58
C LEU A 459 -49.48 0.77 16.51
N GLY A 460 -49.96 0.36 15.34
CA GLY A 460 -51.30 -0.17 15.13
C GLY A 460 -51.55 -1.48 15.87
N SER A 461 -50.57 -2.39 15.85
CA SER A 461 -50.59 -3.64 16.60
C SER A 461 -50.53 -3.41 18.11
N PHE A 462 -49.73 -2.44 18.57
CA PHE A 462 -49.71 -2.01 19.96
C PHE A 462 -51.05 -1.43 20.42
N LEU A 463 -51.63 -0.49 19.65
CA LEU A 463 -52.93 0.13 19.94
C LEU A 463 -54.06 -0.91 19.98
N THR A 464 -54.04 -1.86 19.06
CA THR A 464 -55.02 -2.95 19.01
C THR A 464 -54.93 -3.81 20.29
N THR A 465 -53.72 -4.10 20.76
CA THR A 465 -53.49 -4.87 21.99
C THR A 465 -53.92 -4.07 23.22
N LEU A 466 -53.59 -2.77 23.27
CA LEU A 466 -53.97 -1.87 24.34
C LEU A 466 -55.49 -1.80 24.50
N LEU A 467 -56.23 -1.64 23.40
CA LEU A 467 -57.68 -1.55 23.42
C LEU A 467 -58.35 -2.90 23.75
N LYS A 468 -57.74 -4.04 23.37
CA LYS A 468 -58.21 -5.38 23.76
C LYS A 468 -58.12 -5.63 25.26
N ASN A 469 -57.17 -5.00 25.96
CA ASN A 469 -57.05 -5.10 27.42
C ASN A 469 -58.17 -4.38 28.17
N GLY A 470 -59.06 -3.68 27.46
CA GLY A 470 -60.22 -2.98 28.01
C GLY A 470 -59.91 -1.55 28.43
N LEU A 471 -60.98 -0.76 28.60
CA LEU A 471 -60.87 0.60 29.11
C LEU A 471 -60.84 0.59 30.65
N PRO A 472 -60.04 1.47 31.30
CA PRO A 472 -60.08 1.60 32.76
C PRO A 472 -61.51 1.84 33.26
N GLN A 473 -61.88 1.17 34.35
CA GLN A 473 -63.11 1.51 35.06
C GLN A 473 -62.99 2.95 35.56
N ALA A 474 -63.98 3.78 35.23
CA ALA A 474 -64.00 5.15 35.74
C ALA A 474 -64.05 5.10 37.28
N PRO A 475 -63.35 5.98 38.00
CA PRO A 475 -63.65 6.18 39.41
C PRO A 475 -65.14 6.59 39.52
N SER A 476 -65.87 5.87 40.37
CA SER A 476 -67.29 6.08 40.67
C SER A 476 -67.59 7.50 41.11
#